data_AF-A0A2V9J2D7-F1
#
_entry.id   AF-A0A2V9J2D7-F1
#
_cell.length_a   1.000
_cell.length_b   1.000
_cell.length_c   1.000
_cell.angle_alpha   90.00
_cell.angle_beta   90.00
_cell.angle_gamma   90.00
#
_symmetry.space_group_name_H-M   'P 1'
#
loop_
_entity.id
_entity.type
_entity.pdbx_description
1 polymer ?
#
loop_
_entity_poly.entity_id
_entity_poly.type
_entity_poly.pdbx_seq_one_letter_code
_entity_poly.pdbx_strand_id
1 'polypeptide(L)'
;SAQANYSFSRFLTTSALIQMNTSNAQAVSANLRLRYNYRPDSDFYVIYNVGTRFASLAAANPQQLRETRFEVKFTYSFSPSRERIRETQTTDPKEDL
;
A
#
# COMPACT_ATOMS: atom_id res chain seq x y z
N SER A 1 -9.47 13.18 -14.55
CA SER A 1 -8.96 12.84 -13.20
C SER A 1 -7.78 13.73 -12.88
N ALA A 2 -7.50 13.98 -11.60
CA ALA A 2 -6.34 14.73 -11.14
C ALA A 2 -5.50 13.83 -10.23
N GLN A 3 -4.18 13.84 -10.39
CA GLN A 3 -3.28 13.06 -9.56
C GLN A 3 -2.14 13.95 -9.05
N ALA A 4 -1.80 13.79 -7.78
CA ALA A 4 -0.64 14.43 -7.16
C ALA A 4 0.20 13.35 -6.48
N ASN A 5 1.51 13.35 -6.74
CA ASN A 5 2.45 12.48 -6.08
C ASN A 5 3.56 13.36 -5.50
N TYR A 6 3.86 13.16 -4.22
CA TYR A 6 4.89 13.91 -3.53
C TYR A 6 5.74 12.98 -2.67
N SER A 7 7.04 12.95 -2.95
CA SER A 7 8.01 12.18 -2.17
C SER A 7 8.76 13.15 -1.26
N PHE A 8 8.47 13.12 0.04
CA PHE A 8 9.23 13.88 1.03
C PHE A 8 10.64 13.34 1.17
N SER A 9 10.81 12.02 1.04
CA SER A 9 12.11 11.35 1.06
C SER A 9 12.01 9.99 0.36
N ARG A 10 13.14 9.25 0.27
CA ARG A 10 13.12 7.84 -0.17
C ARG A 10 12.28 6.92 0.73
N PHE A 11 11.90 7.41 1.91
CA PHE A 11 11.16 6.66 2.91
C PHE A 11 9.69 7.04 2.92
N LEU A 12 9.35 8.33 2.76
CA LEU A 12 7.98 8.83 2.89
C LEU A 12 7.47 9.39 1.57
N THR A 13 6.43 8.75 1.02
CA THR A 13 5.77 9.17 -0.21
C THR A 13 4.27 9.29 0.03
N THR A 14 3.68 10.35 -0.49
CA THR A 14 2.23 10.57 -0.52
C THR A 14 1.73 10.63 -1.95
N SER A 15 0.61 9.98 -2.20
CA SER A 15 -0.07 9.98 -3.50
C SER A 15 -1.55 10.28 -3.29
N ALA A 16 -2.09 11.21 -4.06
CA ALA A 16 -3.50 11.53 -4.10
C ALA A 16 -4.01 11.41 -5.54
N LEU A 17 -5.19 10.81 -5.71
CA LEU A 17 -5.86 10.67 -7.00
C LEU A 17 -7.34 11.00 -6.84
N ILE A 18 -7.82 11.96 -7.60
CA ILE A 18 -9.24 12.35 -7.66
C ILE A 18 -9.77 11.98 -9.04
N GLN A 19 -10.88 11.25 -9.08
CA GLN A 19 -11.57 10.86 -10.29
C GLN A 19 -13.02 11.36 -10.20
N MET A 20 -13.47 12.01 -11.27
CA MET A 20 -14.83 12.52 -11.38
C MET A 20 -15.46 11.87 -12.60
N ASN A 21 -16.60 11.23 -12.41
CA ASN A 21 -17.38 10.60 -13.48
C ASN A 21 -18.71 11.33 -13.63
N THR A 22 -18.83 12.10 -14.72
CA THR A 22 -20.03 12.91 -15.00
C THR A 22 -21.16 12.10 -15.65
N SER A 23 -20.88 10.94 -16.22
CA SER A 23 -21.85 10.15 -17.01
C SER A 23 -22.89 9.41 -16.19
N ASN A 24 -22.67 9.22 -14.89
CA ASN A 24 -23.58 8.50 -14.00
C ASN A 24 -23.67 9.31 -12.70
N ALA A 25 -24.52 10.34 -12.72
CA ALA A 25 -24.86 11.18 -11.56
C ALA A 25 -23.65 11.73 -10.75
N GLN A 26 -22.68 12.37 -11.41
CA GLN A 26 -21.62 13.15 -10.72
C GLN A 26 -20.89 12.40 -9.58
N ALA A 27 -20.57 11.12 -9.80
CA ALA A 27 -19.79 10.33 -8.85
C ALA A 27 -18.35 10.89 -8.77
N VAL A 28 -17.92 11.28 -7.57
CA VAL A 28 -16.55 11.75 -7.31
C VAL A 28 -15.88 10.77 -6.37
N SER A 29 -14.73 10.25 -6.76
CA SER A 29 -13.86 9.44 -5.91
C SER A 29 -12.52 10.14 -5.68
N ALA A 30 -12.00 10.01 -4.47
CA ALA A 30 -10.67 10.43 -4.08
C ALA A 30 -9.98 9.31 -3.33
N ASN A 31 -8.73 9.06 -3.72
CA ASN A 31 -7.83 8.08 -3.17
C ASN A 31 -6.63 8.83 -2.62
N LEU A 32 -6.38 8.73 -1.33
CA LEU A 32 -5.18 9.21 -0.68
C LEU A 32 -4.38 8.01 -0.17
N ARG A 33 -3.08 8.00 -0.43
CA ARG A 33 -2.15 6.96 0.00
C ARG A 33 -0.90 7.60 0.58
N LEU A 34 -0.59 7.24 1.81
CA LEU A 34 0.69 7.51 2.45
C LEU A 34 1.46 6.20 2.51
N ARG A 35 2.72 6.22 2.08
CA ARG A 35 3.66 5.11 2.19
C ARG A 35 4.85 5.58 3.01
N TYR A 36 5.17 4.84 4.06
CA TYR A 36 6.36 5.03 4.88
C TYR A 36 7.20 3.74 4.90
N ASN A 37 8.42 3.83 4.40
CA ASN A 37 9.40 2.75 4.37
C ASN A 37 10.38 3.00 5.50
N TYR A 38 10.38 2.18 6.54
CA TYR A 38 11.30 2.36 7.68
C TYR A 38 12.66 1.70 7.42
N ARG A 39 12.65 0.53 6.78
CA ARG A 39 13.82 -0.25 6.32
C ARG A 39 13.46 -0.91 4.98
N PRO A 40 14.44 -1.36 4.17
CA PRO A 40 14.14 -2.14 2.95
C PRO A 40 13.20 -3.33 3.19
N ASP A 41 13.22 -3.88 4.41
CA ASP A 41 12.43 -5.04 4.83
C ASP A 41 11.08 -4.68 5.49
N SER A 42 10.70 -3.40 5.54
CA SER A 42 9.50 -2.94 6.27
C SER A 42 8.77 -1.79 5.59
N ASP A 43 7.50 -2.01 5.29
CA ASP A 43 6.63 -1.03 4.65
C ASP A 43 5.38 -0.76 5.50
N PHE A 44 5.03 0.52 5.65
CA PHE A 44 3.79 0.98 6.24
C PHE A 44 2.98 1.77 5.21
N TYR A 45 1.68 1.49 5.13
CA TYR A 45 0.76 2.17 4.24
C TYR A 45 -0.47 2.66 5.00
N VAL A 46 -0.87 3.90 4.73
CA VAL A 46 -2.19 4.41 5.09
C VAL A 46 -2.91 4.74 3.80
N ILE A 47 -4.11 4.20 3.65
CA ILE A 47 -4.93 4.34 2.45
C ILE A 47 -6.28 4.89 2.89
N TYR A 48 -6.64 6.05 2.38
CA TYR A 48 -7.94 6.65 2.60
C TYR A 48 -8.66 6.81 1.27
N ASN A 49 -9.82 6.19 1.18
CA ASN A 49 -10.70 6.22 0.03
C ASN A 49 -11.99 6.92 0.41
N VAL A 50 -12.40 7.87 -0.42
CA VAL A 50 -13.72 8.48 -0.32
C VAL A 50 -14.34 8.52 -1.70
N GLY A 51 -15.59 8.11 -1.83
CA GLY A 51 -16.33 8.10 -3.08
C GLY A 51 -17.79 8.41 -2.84
N THR A 52 -18.40 9.14 -3.77
CA THR A 52 -19.87 9.24 -3.86
C THR A 52 -20.34 8.38 -5.00
N ARG A 53 -21.26 7.46 -4.72
CA ARG A 53 -21.97 6.68 -5.73
C ARG A 53 -23.46 6.89 -5.53
N PHE A 54 -24.17 7.27 -6.59
CA PHE A 54 -25.62 7.27 -6.57
C PHE A 54 -26.09 5.92 -7.06
N ALA A 55 -26.70 5.13 -6.16
CA ALA A 55 -27.42 3.94 -6.56
C ALA A 55 -28.83 4.39 -6.94
N SER A 56 -29.09 4.56 -8.24
CA SER A 56 -30.43 4.86 -8.75
C SER A 56 -31.32 3.62 -8.63
N LEU A 57 -31.72 3.25 -7.41
CA LEU A 57 -32.82 2.31 -7.18
C LEU A 57 -34.14 3.10 -7.26
N ALA A 58 -34.78 3.02 -8.43
CA ALA A 58 -36.08 3.61 -8.75
C ALA A 58 -36.14 5.15 -8.77
N ALA A 59 -36.86 5.68 -9.76
CA ALA A 59 -36.99 7.10 -10.10
C ALA A 59 -37.66 8.00 -9.04
N ALA A 60 -37.75 7.56 -7.77
CA ALA A 60 -38.46 8.24 -6.69
C ALA A 60 -37.58 8.66 -5.50
N ASN A 61 -36.37 8.10 -5.31
CA ASN A 61 -35.45 8.52 -4.22
C ASN A 61 -33.98 8.11 -4.52
N PRO A 62 -33.16 8.97 -5.14
CA PRO A 62 -31.74 8.66 -5.33
C PRO A 62 -31.04 8.60 -3.97
N GLN A 63 -30.67 7.40 -3.52
CA GLN A 63 -29.82 7.25 -2.33
C GLN A 63 -28.37 7.57 -2.70
N GLN A 64 -27.85 8.66 -2.10
CA GLN A 64 -26.45 9.02 -2.19
C GLN A 64 -25.64 8.09 -1.27
N LEU A 65 -25.05 7.05 -1.84
CA LEU A 65 -24.20 6.12 -1.11
C LEU A 65 -22.79 6.71 -1.03
N ARG A 66 -22.42 7.17 0.16
CA ARG A 66 -21.07 7.67 0.43
C ARG A 66 -20.19 6.52 0.87
N GLU A 67 -19.24 6.14 0.03
CA GLU A 67 -18.25 5.12 0.30
C GLU A 67 -17.02 5.78 0.93
N THR A 68 -16.85 5.67 2.25
CA THR A 68 -15.63 6.09 2.96
C THR A 68 -14.93 4.87 3.52
N ARG A 69 -13.69 4.62 3.10
CA ARG A 69 -12.85 3.51 3.58
C ARG A 69 -11.50 4.03 4.04
N PHE A 70 -11.18 3.74 5.29
CA PHE A 70 -9.87 3.99 5.86
C PHE A 70 -9.19 2.65 6.12
N GLU A 71 -7.97 2.48 5.62
CA GLU A 71 -7.21 1.24 5.69
C GLU A 71 -5.77 1.53 6.06
N VAL A 72 -5.25 0.73 7.00
CA VAL A 72 -3.87 0.82 7.47
C VAL A 72 -3.23 -0.54 7.26
N LYS A 73 -2.07 -0.57 6.61
CA LYS A 73 -1.29 -1.79 6.38
C LYS A 73 0.10 -1.62 6.94
N PHE A 74 0.58 -2.67 7.58
CA PHE A 74 1.96 -2.78 8.03
C PHE A 74 2.49 -4.13 7.58
N THR A 75 3.61 -4.11 6.85
CA THR A 75 4.29 -5.29 6.36
C THR A 75 5.70 -5.29 6.94
N TYR A 76 6.08 -6.42 7.54
CA TYR A 76 7.38 -6.60 8.16
C TYR A 76 7.96 -7.95 7.74
N SER A 77 9.14 -7.93 7.14
CA SER A 77 9.87 -9.13 6.71
C SER A 77 11.03 -9.41 7.67
N PHE A 78 11.14 -10.64 8.15
CA PHE A 78 12.26 -11.11 8.97
C PHE A 78 13.15 -12.03 8.13
N SER A 79 14.36 -11.57 7.82
CA SER A 79 15.40 -12.39 7.19
C SER A 79 16.39 -12.85 8.27
N PRO A 80 16.32 -14.10 8.77
CA PRO A 80 17.36 -14.62 9.63
C PRO A 80 18.66 -14.71 8.82
N SER A 81 19.72 -14.05 9.28
CA SER A 81 21.05 -14.16 8.70
C SER A 81 21.49 -15.61 8.68
N ARG A 82 21.65 -16.19 7.48
CA ARG A 82 22.28 -17.50 7.28
C ARG A 82 23.79 -17.39 7.48
N GLU A 83 24.21 -17.13 8.70
CA GLU A 83 25.63 -17.05 9.06
C GLU A 83 26.05 -18.26 9.92
N ARG A 84 25.50 -19.45 9.63
CA ARG A 84 25.82 -20.69 10.38
C ARG A 84 26.04 -21.94 9.51
N ILE A 85 26.43 -21.78 8.25
CA ILE A 85 26.76 -22.95 7.39
C ILE A 85 28.13 -22.79 6.70
N ARG A 86 29.02 -21.96 7.25
CA ARG A 86 30.42 -21.87 6.75
C ARG A 86 31.47 -22.51 7.66
N GLU A 87 31.09 -22.92 8.88
CA GLU A 87 32.05 -23.37 9.90
C GLU A 87 32.05 -24.89 10.13
N THR A 88 31.41 -25.68 9.26
CA THR A 88 31.43 -27.16 9.37
C THR A 88 32.08 -27.84 8.17
N GLN A 89 32.79 -27.09 7.32
CA GLN A 89 33.50 -27.65 6.16
C GLN A 89 34.99 -27.27 6.19
N THR A 90 35.62 -27.38 7.35
CA THR A 90 37.09 -27.40 7.46
C THR A 90 37.50 -28.30 8.63
N THR A 91 37.17 -29.58 8.52
CA THR A 91 37.96 -30.66 9.14
C THR A 91 37.89 -31.84 8.19
N ASP A 92 38.64 -31.74 7.09
CA ASP A 92 39.07 -32.89 6.33
C ASP A 92 40.34 -33.42 7.03
N PRO A 93 40.33 -34.60 7.67
CA PRO A 93 41.55 -35.20 8.16
C PRO A 93 42.34 -35.64 6.93
N LYS A 94 43.38 -34.87 6.60
CA LYS A 94 44.39 -35.30 5.65
C LYS A 94 44.85 -36.71 6.02
N GLU A 95 44.69 -37.63 5.07
CA GLU A 95 45.56 -38.78 4.96
C GLU A 95 47.01 -38.26 4.94
N ASP A 96 47.75 -38.53 6.00
CA ASP A 96 49.20 -38.45 6.00
C ASP A 96 49.71 -39.59 6.92
N LEU A 97 50.20 -40.64 6.25
CA LEU A 97 51.09 -41.75 6.66
C LEU A 97 50.48 -43.01 7.33
#